data_AF-A0A2E8A6I0-F1
#
_entry.id   AF-A0A2E8A6I0-F1
#
_cell.length_a   1.000
_cell.length_b   1.000
_cell.length_c   1.000
_cell.angle_alpha   90.00
_cell.angle_beta   90.00
_cell.angle_gamma   90.00
#
_symmetry.space_group_name_H-M   'P 1'
#
loop_
_entity.id
_entity.type
_entity.pdbx_description
1 polymer ?
#
loop_
_entity_poly.entity_id
_entity_poly.type
_entity_poly.pdbx_seq_one_letter_code
_entity_poly.pdbx_strand_id
1 'polypeptide(L)'
;MIKINKWSQLFENADTRKRQRLGWFLAPSGCDSRGYRRLMRKGKDGIVAFGVFQALCQVMATYSKETRASGEFRNSDGTGMEVADIWEITRMEVADDWQVIETLKEVGWISLVTQQSATSVPPPCHPPATSVPDNSGIVKGEGEGEGEEEGEEEGEEEGEVFCPQVDDKQILSQLWKLAPKLSRQRSSKMQVWDEWNKIKNPDRPTLDELLAAIEAWKQCDHWTKENGEYQQGLHLWIKRMRWQDLPETSKNNTEGDGIYVVEL
;
A
#
# COMPACT_ATOMS: atom_id res chain seq x y z
N MET A 1 17.62 -15.45 -16.70
CA MET A 1 16.61 -14.67 -15.94
C MET A 1 17.22 -14.20 -14.62
N ILE A 2 17.05 -12.92 -14.26
CA ILE A 2 17.44 -12.36 -12.95
C ILE A 2 16.30 -12.55 -11.93
N LYS A 3 16.65 -12.76 -10.66
CA LYS A 3 15.75 -12.78 -9.51
C LYS A 3 16.28 -11.94 -8.36
N ILE A 4 15.47 -11.04 -7.78
CA ILE A 4 15.80 -10.35 -6.53
C ILE A 4 15.54 -11.29 -5.36
N ASN A 5 16.58 -11.57 -4.57
CA ASN A 5 16.46 -12.47 -3.44
C ASN A 5 15.61 -11.83 -2.32
N LYS A 6 14.68 -12.61 -1.76
CA LYS A 6 13.82 -12.20 -0.64
C LYS A 6 12.95 -10.96 -0.89
N TRP A 7 12.64 -10.64 -2.15
CA TRP A 7 11.82 -9.48 -2.52
C TRP A 7 10.55 -9.35 -1.65
N SER A 8 9.71 -10.39 -1.65
CA SER A 8 8.44 -10.41 -0.93
C SER A 8 8.57 -10.36 0.59
N GLN A 9 9.77 -10.60 1.15
CA GLN A 9 10.06 -10.59 2.58
C GLN A 9 10.62 -9.24 3.06
N LEU A 10 11.41 -8.55 2.22
CA LEU A 10 12.17 -7.36 2.59
C LEU A 10 11.56 -6.05 2.06
N PHE A 11 10.96 -6.09 0.87
CA PHE A 11 10.47 -4.89 0.16
C PHE A 11 8.94 -4.79 0.18
N GLU A 12 8.27 -5.78 0.78
CA GLU A 12 6.81 -5.90 0.81
C GLU A 12 6.23 -6.29 2.17
N ASN A 13 5.11 -5.66 2.51
CA ASN A 13 4.31 -5.93 3.70
C ASN A 13 2.90 -6.45 3.31
N ALA A 14 2.03 -6.66 4.31
CA ALA A 14 0.67 -7.16 4.08
C ALA A 14 -0.22 -6.24 3.22
N ASP A 15 0.10 -4.94 3.12
CA ASP A 15 -0.62 -3.98 2.28
C ASP A 15 -0.09 -3.96 0.84
N THR A 16 1.25 -3.88 0.63
CA THR A 16 1.85 -3.85 -0.72
C THR A 16 1.55 -5.13 -1.51
N ARG A 17 1.44 -6.28 -0.82
CA ARG A 17 1.06 -7.58 -1.41
C ARG A 17 -0.40 -7.63 -1.91
N LYS A 18 -1.25 -6.67 -1.52
CA LYS A 18 -2.65 -6.56 -2.02
C LYS A 18 -2.76 -5.69 -3.28
N ARG A 19 -1.78 -4.82 -3.54
CA ARG A 19 -1.79 -3.85 -4.64
C ARG A 19 -1.38 -4.51 -5.97
N GLN A 20 -1.98 -4.10 -7.08
CA GLN A 20 -1.58 -4.61 -8.40
C GLN A 20 -0.23 -4.09 -8.86
N ARG A 21 0.04 -2.80 -8.63
CA ARG A 21 1.34 -2.14 -8.83
C ARG A 21 1.65 -1.27 -7.63
N LEU A 22 2.94 -1.01 -7.37
CA LEU A 22 3.36 -0.10 -6.32
C LEU A 22 3.76 1.26 -6.90
N GLY A 23 3.29 2.35 -6.29
CA GLY A 23 3.80 3.70 -6.59
C GLY A 23 5.12 4.04 -5.85
N TRP A 24 5.48 3.22 -4.86
CA TRP A 24 6.71 3.29 -4.08
C TRP A 24 6.93 1.92 -3.41
N PHE A 25 8.18 1.54 -3.13
CA PHE A 25 8.51 0.29 -2.44
C PHE A 25 9.27 0.55 -1.13
N LEU A 26 9.27 -0.42 -0.22
CA LEU A 26 10.03 -0.33 1.03
C LEU A 26 11.49 -0.66 0.76
N ALA A 27 12.38 0.33 0.78
CA ALA A 27 13.83 0.11 0.74
C ALA A 27 14.38 -0.03 2.18
N PRO A 28 15.08 -1.14 2.52
CA PRO A 28 15.74 -1.25 3.82
C PRO A 28 16.83 -0.16 4.01
N SER A 29 16.78 0.57 5.12
CA SER A 29 17.74 1.64 5.45
C SER A 29 19.00 1.16 6.19
N GLY A 30 19.05 -0.11 6.61
CA GLY A 30 20.16 -0.70 7.39
C GLY A 30 21.43 -0.90 6.57
N CYS A 31 22.47 -0.11 6.88
CA CYS A 31 23.79 -0.17 6.23
C CYS A 31 24.78 -1.16 6.90
N ASP A 32 24.33 -1.92 7.90
CA ASP A 32 25.12 -2.83 8.74
C ASP A 32 25.16 -4.27 8.23
N SER A 33 24.25 -4.64 7.30
CA SER A 33 24.15 -6.00 6.79
C SER A 33 25.45 -6.50 6.15
N ARG A 34 25.73 -7.81 6.26
CA ARG A 34 26.93 -8.44 5.71
C ARG A 34 27.04 -8.26 4.19
N GLY A 35 25.91 -8.28 3.48
CA GLY A 35 25.85 -8.04 2.03
C GLY A 35 26.21 -6.60 1.69
N TYR A 36 25.55 -5.62 2.32
CA TYR A 36 25.81 -4.19 2.10
C TYR A 36 27.28 -3.83 2.37
N ARG A 37 27.83 -4.25 3.51
CA ARG A 37 29.24 -4.00 3.85
C ARG A 37 30.23 -4.70 2.93
N ARG A 38 29.88 -5.84 2.33
CA ARG A 38 30.71 -6.49 1.28
C ARG A 38 30.65 -5.72 -0.02
N LEU A 39 29.46 -5.27 -0.42
CA LEU A 39 29.24 -4.47 -1.63
C LEU A 39 30.07 -3.18 -1.57
N MET A 40 29.90 -2.37 -0.51
CA MET A 40 30.57 -1.07 -0.38
C MET A 40 32.10 -1.16 -0.25
N ARG A 41 32.65 -2.30 0.20
CA ARG A 41 34.11 -2.54 0.20
C ARG A 41 34.72 -2.67 -1.19
N LYS A 42 33.93 -2.92 -2.23
CA LYS A 42 34.38 -2.90 -3.63
C LYS A 42 34.54 -1.47 -4.17
N GLY A 43 34.32 -0.42 -3.35
CA GLY A 43 34.53 0.96 -3.74
C GLY A 43 33.56 1.40 -4.84
N LYS A 44 34.09 1.95 -5.94
CA LYS A 44 33.28 2.47 -7.06
C LYS A 44 32.34 1.41 -7.63
N ASP A 45 32.84 0.21 -7.89
CA ASP A 45 32.08 -0.89 -8.47
C ASP A 45 30.93 -1.33 -7.54
N GLY A 46 31.16 -1.27 -6.23
CA GLY A 46 30.14 -1.51 -5.21
C GLY A 46 29.02 -0.48 -5.22
N ILE A 47 29.36 0.80 -5.43
CA ILE A 47 28.39 1.91 -5.55
C ILE A 47 27.59 1.78 -6.85
N VAL A 48 28.24 1.47 -7.97
CA VAL A 48 27.57 1.21 -9.27
C VAL A 48 26.61 0.03 -9.14
N ALA A 49 27.07 -1.09 -8.58
CA ALA A 49 26.23 -2.26 -8.35
C ALA A 49 25.05 -1.97 -7.40
N PHE A 50 25.24 -1.15 -6.36
CA PHE A 50 24.15 -0.69 -5.51
C PHE A 50 23.12 0.14 -6.28
N GLY A 51 23.56 1.07 -7.15
CA GLY A 51 22.68 1.86 -8.02
C GLY A 51 21.86 0.97 -8.97
N VAL A 52 22.52 0.01 -9.62
CA VAL A 52 21.85 -1.01 -10.46
C VAL A 52 20.82 -1.79 -9.65
N PHE A 53 21.14 -2.23 -8.43
CA PHE A 53 20.18 -2.94 -7.58
C PHE A 53 18.96 -2.07 -7.22
N GLN A 54 19.13 -0.78 -6.96
CA GLN A 54 17.99 0.12 -6.73
C GLN A 54 17.10 0.26 -7.97
N ALA A 55 17.69 0.35 -9.17
CA ALA A 55 16.91 0.37 -10.42
C ALA A 55 16.14 -0.95 -10.64
N LEU A 56 16.76 -2.10 -10.35
CA LEU A 56 16.08 -3.40 -10.37
C LEU A 56 14.88 -3.43 -9.39
N CYS A 57 15.06 -2.92 -8.17
CA CYS A 57 13.97 -2.79 -7.19
C CYS A 57 12.85 -1.86 -7.67
N GLN A 58 13.19 -0.73 -8.31
CA GLN A 58 12.20 0.19 -8.89
C GLN A 58 11.37 -0.49 -9.99
N VAL A 59 12.00 -1.19 -10.93
CA VAL A 59 11.30 -1.93 -12.00
C VAL A 59 10.40 -3.00 -11.40
N MET A 60 10.92 -3.83 -10.48
CA MET A 60 10.16 -4.88 -9.81
C MET A 60 8.91 -4.31 -9.09
N ALA A 61 9.00 -3.13 -8.47
CA ALA A 61 7.85 -2.49 -7.82
C ALA A 61 6.67 -2.19 -8.77
N THR A 62 6.94 -2.01 -10.06
CA THR A 62 5.90 -1.73 -11.10
C THR A 62 5.20 -2.97 -11.63
N TYR A 63 5.72 -4.17 -11.34
CA TYR A 63 5.19 -5.43 -11.85
C TYR A 63 3.88 -5.84 -11.16
N SER A 64 3.16 -6.79 -11.79
CA SER A 64 1.93 -7.36 -11.22
C SER A 64 2.19 -8.01 -9.86
N LYS A 65 1.15 -8.13 -9.03
CA LYS A 65 1.23 -8.82 -7.73
C LYS A 65 1.87 -10.21 -7.84
N GLU A 66 1.51 -10.97 -8.87
CA GLU A 66 1.98 -12.35 -9.08
C GLU A 66 3.48 -12.39 -9.40
N THR A 67 3.92 -11.59 -10.39
CA THR A 67 5.34 -11.52 -10.76
C THR A 67 6.17 -11.01 -9.58
N ARG A 68 5.71 -9.96 -8.88
CA ARG A 68 6.37 -9.43 -7.68
C ARG A 68 6.53 -10.47 -6.58
N ALA A 69 5.51 -11.29 -6.31
CA ALA A 69 5.60 -12.32 -5.27
C ALA A 69 6.78 -13.29 -5.47
N SER A 70 7.15 -13.57 -6.73
CA SER A 70 8.31 -14.40 -7.09
C SER A 70 9.66 -13.67 -6.98
N GLY A 71 9.68 -12.35 -7.19
CA GLY A 71 10.90 -11.53 -7.33
C GLY A 71 11.66 -11.75 -8.65
N GLU A 72 11.06 -12.44 -9.63
CA GLU A 72 11.71 -12.82 -10.89
C GLU A 72 11.35 -11.86 -12.03
N PHE A 73 12.35 -11.49 -12.84
CA PHE A 73 12.12 -10.65 -14.02
C PHE A 73 11.55 -11.50 -15.15
N ARG A 74 10.25 -11.31 -15.44
CA ARG A 74 9.52 -12.07 -16.45
C ARG A 74 8.87 -11.15 -17.47
N ASN A 75 8.76 -11.66 -18.70
CA ASN A 75 8.00 -11.06 -19.78
C ASN A 75 6.49 -11.27 -19.57
N SER A 76 5.66 -10.62 -20.37
CA SER A 76 4.19 -10.71 -20.30
C SER A 76 3.64 -12.10 -20.65
N ASP A 77 4.40 -12.93 -21.37
CA ASP A 77 4.11 -14.33 -21.66
C ASP A 77 4.57 -15.31 -20.55
N GLY A 78 5.17 -14.78 -19.47
CA GLY A 78 5.70 -15.55 -18.35
C GLY A 78 7.12 -16.12 -18.57
N THR A 79 7.72 -15.92 -19.75
CA THR A 79 9.12 -16.28 -20.02
C THR A 79 10.08 -15.44 -19.18
N GLY A 80 11.30 -15.95 -18.99
CA GLY A 80 12.31 -15.24 -18.22
C GLY A 80 12.94 -14.13 -19.04
N MET A 81 12.86 -12.89 -18.54
CA MET A 81 13.40 -11.72 -19.22
C MET A 81 14.93 -11.81 -19.37
N GLU A 82 15.45 -11.36 -20.50
CA GLU A 82 16.89 -11.33 -20.76
C GLU A 82 17.54 -10.15 -20.04
N VAL A 83 18.87 -10.24 -19.90
CA VAL A 83 19.64 -9.19 -19.21
C VAL A 83 19.63 -7.88 -20.01
N ALA A 84 19.66 -7.96 -21.34
CA ALA A 84 19.57 -6.80 -22.23
C ALA A 84 18.24 -6.03 -22.07
N ASP A 85 17.10 -6.73 -22.02
CA ASP A 85 15.78 -6.12 -21.82
C ASP A 85 15.71 -5.38 -20.47
N ILE A 86 16.30 -5.97 -19.42
CA ILE A 86 16.35 -5.36 -18.08
C ILE A 86 17.15 -4.06 -18.10
N TRP A 87 18.26 -3.99 -18.85
CA TRP A 87 19.04 -2.76 -19.03
C TRP A 87 18.28 -1.70 -19.83
N GLU A 88 17.54 -2.10 -20.86
CA GLU A 88 16.69 -1.16 -21.59
C GLU A 88 15.59 -0.58 -20.69
N ILE A 89 14.90 -1.41 -19.91
CA ILE A 89 13.80 -0.98 -19.02
C ILE A 89 14.33 -0.10 -17.87
N THR A 90 15.48 -0.45 -17.29
CA THR A 90 16.13 0.35 -16.24
C THR A 90 16.79 1.63 -16.78
N ARG A 91 16.91 1.76 -18.12
CA ARG A 91 17.60 2.87 -18.81
C ARG A 91 19.05 3.06 -18.34
N MET A 92 19.72 1.95 -18.03
CA MET A 92 21.10 1.97 -17.51
C MET A 92 22.10 1.56 -18.59
N GLU A 93 23.02 2.46 -18.91
CA GLU A 93 24.21 2.14 -19.69
C GLU A 93 25.35 1.78 -18.72
N VAL A 94 25.67 0.49 -18.63
CA VAL A 94 26.70 -0.05 -17.73
C VAL A 94 27.80 -0.68 -18.57
N ALA A 95 29.01 -0.13 -18.50
CA ALA A 95 30.13 -0.60 -19.33
C ALA A 95 30.53 -2.06 -19.06
N ASP A 96 30.45 -2.50 -17.80
CA ASP A 96 30.78 -3.87 -17.35
C ASP A 96 29.55 -4.54 -16.70
N ASP A 97 28.47 -4.67 -17.45
CA ASP A 97 27.16 -5.11 -16.96
C ASP A 97 27.19 -6.48 -16.26
N TRP A 98 27.93 -7.45 -16.82
CA TRP A 98 28.08 -8.79 -16.26
C TRP A 98 28.87 -8.79 -14.95
N GLN A 99 29.85 -7.89 -14.80
CA GLN A 99 30.63 -7.72 -13.58
C GLN A 99 29.77 -7.19 -12.43
N VAL A 100 28.78 -6.35 -12.74
CA VAL A 100 27.77 -5.90 -11.76
C VAL A 100 26.85 -7.05 -11.35
N ILE A 101 26.35 -7.85 -12.30
CA ILE A 101 25.51 -9.02 -12.00
C ILE A 101 26.24 -10.01 -11.09
N GLU A 102 27.48 -10.39 -11.42
CA GLU A 102 28.26 -11.29 -10.58
C GLU A 102 28.57 -10.67 -9.20
N THR A 103 28.80 -9.36 -9.12
CA THR A 103 28.97 -8.66 -7.84
C THR A 103 27.71 -8.72 -6.97
N LEU A 104 26.53 -8.49 -7.53
CA LEU A 104 25.24 -8.57 -6.82
C LEU A 104 24.88 -10.00 -6.40
N LYS A 105 25.28 -10.99 -7.19
CA LYS A 105 25.17 -12.42 -6.91
C LYS A 105 26.13 -12.86 -5.80
N GLU A 106 27.39 -12.38 -5.79
CA GLU A 106 28.39 -12.66 -4.75
C GLU A 106 27.95 -12.17 -3.35
N VAL A 107 27.30 -11.00 -3.28
CA VAL A 107 26.72 -10.48 -2.03
C VAL A 107 25.37 -11.10 -1.66
N GLY A 108 24.83 -11.98 -2.52
CA GLY A 108 23.60 -12.73 -2.30
C GLY A 108 22.31 -11.91 -2.45
N TRP A 109 22.36 -10.78 -3.17
CA TRP A 109 21.20 -9.89 -3.36
C TRP A 109 20.34 -10.28 -4.55
N ILE A 110 20.94 -10.86 -5.58
CA ILE A 110 20.23 -11.46 -6.72
C ILE A 110 20.64 -12.92 -6.91
N SER A 111 19.85 -13.66 -7.69
CA SER A 111 20.19 -14.97 -8.22
C SER A 111 19.95 -15.00 -9.73
N LEU A 112 20.76 -15.77 -10.45
CA LEU A 112 20.47 -16.13 -11.83
C LEU A 112 19.69 -17.44 -11.84
N VAL A 113 18.49 -17.41 -12.40
CA VAL A 113 17.63 -18.58 -12.55
C VAL A 113 17.71 -19.05 -14.00
N THR A 114 18.17 -20.27 -14.20
CA THR A 114 18.02 -21.00 -15.47
C THR A 114 16.59 -21.50 -15.54
N GLN A 115 15.82 -21.09 -16.54
CA GLN A 115 14.53 -21.72 -16.78
C GLN A 115 14.80 -23.17 -17.23
N GLN A 116 14.20 -24.14 -16.54
CA GLN A 116 14.10 -25.49 -17.09
C GLN A 116 13.20 -25.37 -18.32
N SER A 117 13.78 -25.58 -19.51
CA SER A 117 13.02 -25.59 -20.75
C SER A 117 11.95 -26.67 -20.63
N ALA A 118 10.68 -26.28 -20.77
CA ALA A 118 9.55 -27.20 -20.65
C ALA A 118 9.49 -28.08 -21.91
N THR A 119 10.31 -29.13 -21.94
CA THR A 119 10.34 -30.13 -23.02
C THR A 119 9.17 -31.10 -22.90
N SER A 120 7.95 -30.55 -22.83
CA SER A 120 6.69 -31.28 -22.87
C SER A 120 5.68 -30.45 -23.65
N VAL A 121 5.86 -30.43 -24.98
CA VAL A 121 4.78 -30.02 -25.89
C VAL A 121 3.64 -31.00 -25.67
N PRO A 122 2.45 -30.57 -25.19
CA PRO A 122 1.31 -31.47 -25.10
C PRO A 122 0.95 -31.95 -26.52
N PRO A 123 0.55 -33.22 -26.70
CA PRO A 123 0.12 -33.70 -28.01
C PRO A 123 -1.05 -32.85 -28.53
N PRO A 124 -1.14 -32.55 -29.83
CA PRO A 124 -2.15 -31.64 -30.37
C PRO A 124 -3.56 -32.16 -30.10
N CYS A 125 -4.30 -31.48 -29.21
CA CYS A 125 -5.63 -31.89 -28.75
C CYS A 125 -6.79 -31.63 -29.74
N HIS A 126 -6.51 -31.64 -31.05
CA HIS A 126 -7.52 -31.37 -32.08
C HIS A 126 -7.43 -32.39 -33.23
N PRO A 127 -8.43 -33.27 -33.42
CA PRO A 127 -8.67 -33.86 -34.74
C PRO A 127 -9.09 -32.74 -35.72
N PRO A 128 -8.91 -32.94 -37.04
CA PRO A 128 -9.31 -31.96 -38.05
C PRO A 128 -10.83 -31.73 -38.00
N ALA A 129 -11.25 -30.49 -38.26
CA ALA A 129 -12.64 -30.06 -38.13
C ALA A 129 -13.59 -30.88 -39.01
N THR A 130 -14.46 -31.67 -38.39
CA THR A 130 -15.63 -32.26 -39.02
C THR A 130 -16.82 -31.30 -38.98
N SER A 131 -17.70 -31.45 -39.97
CA SER A 131 -18.79 -30.52 -40.28
C SER A 131 -19.80 -30.33 -39.14
N VAL A 132 -20.22 -29.07 -38.95
CA VAL A 132 -21.26 -28.63 -38.01
C VAL A 132 -22.62 -29.26 -38.34
N PRO A 133 -23.37 -29.77 -37.33
CA PRO A 133 -24.81 -29.86 -37.37
C PRO A 133 -25.45 -28.75 -36.52
N ASP A 134 -26.44 -28.06 -37.09
CA ASP A 134 -27.39 -27.24 -36.32
C ASP A 134 -28.17 -28.11 -35.32
N ASN A 135 -28.34 -27.63 -34.08
CA ASN A 135 -29.69 -27.24 -33.63
C ASN A 135 -29.75 -26.58 -32.24
N SER A 136 -30.74 -25.69 -32.14
CA SER A 136 -31.33 -25.05 -30.96
C SER A 136 -31.33 -25.84 -29.64
N GLY A 137 -31.01 -25.14 -28.54
CA GLY A 137 -31.24 -25.61 -27.17
C GLY A 137 -31.23 -24.47 -26.15
N ILE A 138 -32.38 -23.79 -25.97
CA ILE A 138 -32.58 -22.85 -24.85
C ILE A 138 -32.67 -23.66 -23.55
N VAL A 139 -31.81 -23.36 -22.57
CA VAL A 139 -32.01 -23.78 -21.18
C VAL A 139 -31.81 -22.59 -20.25
N LYS A 140 -32.86 -22.29 -19.47
CA LYS A 140 -32.89 -21.28 -18.42
C LYS A 140 -32.37 -21.92 -17.13
N GLY A 141 -31.43 -21.27 -16.43
CA GLY A 141 -30.90 -21.75 -15.15
C GLY A 141 -30.84 -20.62 -14.14
N GLU A 142 -31.86 -20.54 -13.28
CA GLU A 142 -31.81 -19.76 -12.03
C GLU A 142 -31.04 -20.57 -10.97
N GLY A 143 -30.30 -19.89 -10.10
CA GLY A 143 -29.45 -20.50 -9.10
C GLY A 143 -29.09 -19.49 -8.00
N GLU A 144 -29.98 -19.36 -7.03
CA GLU A 144 -29.72 -18.65 -5.77
C GLU A 144 -28.78 -19.47 -4.88
N GLY A 145 -28.06 -18.79 -3.97
CA GLY A 145 -27.15 -19.41 -3.01
C GLY A 145 -26.72 -18.41 -1.95
N GLU A 146 -27.41 -18.42 -0.82
CA GLU A 146 -27.08 -17.67 0.41
C GLU A 146 -26.24 -18.53 1.39
N GLY A 147 -25.77 -17.90 2.48
CA GLY A 147 -25.00 -18.51 3.58
C GLY A 147 -23.48 -18.60 3.30
N GLU A 148 -22.56 -18.51 4.25
CA GLU A 148 -22.54 -18.16 5.68
C GLU A 148 -21.08 -17.71 5.99
N GLU A 149 -20.62 -17.25 7.17
CA GLU A 149 -21.09 -17.32 8.57
C GLU A 149 -20.54 -16.08 9.33
N GLU A 150 -20.99 -15.78 10.55
CA GLU A 150 -20.33 -14.85 11.49
C GLU A 150 -19.76 -15.61 12.70
N GLY A 151 -18.71 -15.08 13.34
CA GLY A 151 -18.13 -15.66 14.56
C GLY A 151 -17.77 -14.56 15.56
N GLU A 152 -18.60 -14.41 16.59
CA GLU A 152 -18.33 -13.59 17.77
C GLU A 152 -17.79 -14.49 18.91
N GLU A 153 -16.81 -13.99 19.67
CA GLU A 153 -16.50 -14.48 21.02
C GLU A 153 -16.51 -13.27 21.96
N GLU A 154 -17.35 -13.34 22.99
CA GLU A 154 -17.44 -12.34 24.06
C GLU A 154 -16.50 -12.67 25.22
N GLY A 155 -16.13 -11.64 25.98
CA GLY A 155 -15.41 -11.77 27.25
C GLY A 155 -15.74 -10.57 28.14
N GLU A 156 -16.58 -10.80 29.14
CA GLU A 156 -16.95 -9.82 30.17
C GLU A 156 -15.82 -9.65 31.21
N GLU A 157 -15.70 -8.47 31.83
CA GLU A 157 -15.74 -8.35 33.29
C GLU A 157 -15.91 -6.88 33.78
N GLU A 158 -16.86 -6.74 34.69
CA GLU A 158 -17.33 -5.68 35.61
C GLU A 158 -16.49 -4.39 35.89
N GLY A 159 -17.18 -3.26 36.16
CA GLY A 159 -16.58 -2.14 36.93
C GLY A 159 -17.17 -0.70 36.83
N GLU A 160 -18.29 -0.42 37.52
CA GLU A 160 -18.77 0.90 38.01
C GLU A 160 -19.19 2.08 37.08
N VAL A 161 -20.05 2.93 37.68
CA VAL A 161 -20.61 4.26 37.29
C VAL A 161 -21.58 4.31 36.09
N PHE A 162 -22.86 4.50 36.41
CA PHE A 162 -23.96 4.69 35.46
C PHE A 162 -23.97 6.09 34.83
N CYS A 163 -23.27 6.24 33.71
CA CYS A 163 -23.67 7.11 32.61
C CYS A 163 -24.31 6.23 31.52
N PRO A 164 -25.25 6.73 30.69
CA PRO A 164 -25.77 5.96 29.56
C PRO A 164 -24.65 5.70 28.55
N GLN A 165 -24.03 4.52 28.66
CA GLN A 165 -22.97 4.03 27.78
C GLN A 165 -23.56 3.85 26.37
N VAL A 166 -23.31 4.83 25.50
CA VAL A 166 -23.62 4.73 24.07
C VAL A 166 -22.64 3.70 23.49
N ASP A 167 -23.16 2.61 22.94
CA ASP A 167 -22.38 1.56 22.27
C ASP A 167 -21.33 2.15 21.30
N ASP A 168 -20.08 1.69 21.37
CA ASP A 168 -18.99 2.08 20.46
C ASP A 168 -19.41 2.00 18.98
N LYS A 169 -20.18 0.96 18.61
CA LYS A 169 -20.71 0.79 17.24
C LYS A 169 -21.66 1.94 16.89
N GLN A 170 -22.46 2.42 17.84
CA GLN A 170 -23.34 3.59 17.68
C GLN A 170 -22.56 4.90 17.63
N ILE A 171 -21.54 5.10 18.48
CA ILE A 171 -20.65 6.29 18.46
C ILE A 171 -19.99 6.42 17.09
N LEU A 172 -19.32 5.36 16.64
CA LEU A 172 -18.60 5.36 15.36
C LEU A 172 -19.53 5.43 14.14
N SER A 173 -20.74 4.89 14.22
CA SER A 173 -21.77 5.06 13.19
C SER A 173 -22.21 6.52 13.04
N GLN A 174 -22.35 7.26 14.14
CA GLN A 174 -22.68 8.69 14.11
C GLN A 174 -21.50 9.53 13.61
N LEU A 175 -20.30 9.29 14.13
CA LEU A 175 -19.06 9.93 13.68
C LEU A 175 -18.84 9.74 12.18
N TRP A 176 -19.05 8.52 11.67
CA TRP A 176 -18.94 8.21 10.24
C TRP A 176 -19.94 9.00 9.39
N LYS A 177 -21.21 9.12 9.82
CA LYS A 177 -22.23 9.88 9.09
C LYS A 177 -21.87 11.36 8.94
N LEU A 178 -21.29 11.94 9.99
CA LEU A 178 -20.95 13.37 10.05
C LEU A 178 -19.60 13.72 9.41
N ALA A 179 -18.70 12.75 9.26
CA ALA A 179 -17.42 12.95 8.59
C ALA A 179 -17.59 13.34 7.10
N PRO A 180 -16.80 14.31 6.59
CA PRO A 180 -16.84 14.70 5.19
C PRO A 180 -16.63 13.54 4.21
N LYS A 181 -17.26 13.68 3.03
CA LYS A 181 -17.30 12.63 2.00
C LYS A 181 -15.91 12.13 1.60
N LEU A 182 -14.94 13.04 1.44
CA LEU A 182 -13.56 12.72 1.09
C LEU A 182 -12.82 11.97 2.23
N SER A 183 -12.95 12.40 3.48
CA SER A 183 -12.39 11.68 4.65
C SER A 183 -12.95 10.26 4.81
N ARG A 184 -14.24 10.06 4.45
CA ARG A 184 -14.86 8.74 4.33
C ARG A 184 -14.37 7.93 3.13
N GLN A 185 -14.18 8.54 1.96
CA GLN A 185 -13.63 7.85 0.77
C GLN A 185 -12.17 7.41 0.97
N ARG A 186 -11.42 8.14 1.80
CA ARG A 186 -10.02 7.86 2.17
C ARG A 186 -9.89 6.96 3.40
N SER A 187 -10.97 6.31 3.85
CA SER A 187 -10.99 5.36 4.98
C SER A 187 -11.96 4.21 4.72
N SER A 188 -11.86 3.12 5.47
CA SER A 188 -12.98 2.17 5.65
C SER A 188 -13.55 2.26 7.06
N LYS A 189 -14.77 1.74 7.27
CA LYS A 189 -15.34 1.57 8.61
C LYS A 189 -14.46 0.67 9.49
N MET A 190 -13.84 -0.37 8.90
CA MET A 190 -12.91 -1.26 9.59
C MET A 190 -11.66 -0.50 10.06
N GLN A 191 -11.04 0.35 9.24
CA GLN A 191 -9.90 1.17 9.67
C GLN A 191 -10.28 2.15 10.80
N VAL A 192 -11.51 2.64 10.81
CA VAL A 192 -12.04 3.49 11.89
C VAL A 192 -12.23 2.69 13.18
N TRP A 193 -12.76 1.46 13.09
CA TRP A 193 -12.89 0.51 14.19
C TRP A 193 -11.53 0.09 14.76
N ASP A 194 -10.58 -0.25 13.89
CA ASP A 194 -9.21 -0.65 14.25
C ASP A 194 -8.47 0.46 15.00
N GLU A 195 -8.57 1.72 14.56
CA GLU A 195 -7.92 2.85 15.25
C GLU A 195 -8.68 3.25 16.53
N TRP A 196 -10.00 3.04 16.61
CA TRP A 196 -10.78 3.24 17.84
C TRP A 196 -10.40 2.25 18.94
N ASN A 197 -10.29 0.96 18.62
CA ASN A 197 -9.94 -0.08 19.58
C ASN A 197 -8.52 0.00 20.14
N LYS A 198 -7.65 0.84 19.55
CA LYS A 198 -6.33 1.17 20.11
C LYS A 198 -6.38 2.24 21.20
N ILE A 199 -7.49 2.97 21.31
CA ILE A 199 -7.74 3.92 22.39
C ILE A 199 -8.25 3.12 23.59
N LYS A 200 -7.54 3.21 24.72
CA LYS A 200 -7.96 2.56 25.97
C LYS A 200 -9.27 3.18 26.44
N ASN A 201 -10.17 2.37 27.01
CA ASN A 201 -11.47 2.83 27.51
C ASN A 201 -11.45 4.13 28.34
N PRO A 202 -10.53 4.36 29.33
CA PRO A 202 -10.49 5.63 30.07
C PRO A 202 -10.06 6.85 29.23
N ASP A 203 -9.40 6.64 28.08
CA ASP A 203 -8.92 7.68 27.18
C ASP A 203 -9.88 7.91 25.99
N ARG A 204 -11.01 7.19 25.92
CA ARG A 204 -11.99 7.30 24.82
C ARG A 204 -12.84 8.55 24.98
N PRO A 205 -12.96 9.40 23.95
CA PRO A 205 -13.83 10.56 23.99
C PRO A 205 -15.30 10.13 23.97
N THR A 206 -16.12 10.92 24.63
CA THR A 206 -17.58 10.84 24.53
C THR A 206 -18.06 11.17 23.12
N LEU A 207 -19.29 10.76 22.79
CA LEU A 207 -19.93 11.14 21.54
C LEU A 207 -19.97 12.67 21.39
N ASP A 208 -20.35 13.41 22.43
CA ASP A 208 -20.50 14.87 22.36
C ASP A 208 -19.17 15.60 22.09
N GLU A 209 -18.06 15.14 22.68
CA GLU A 209 -16.72 15.66 22.38
C GLU A 209 -16.32 15.41 20.92
N LEU A 210 -16.58 14.20 20.41
CA LEU A 210 -16.34 13.86 19.00
C LEU A 210 -17.20 14.70 18.04
N LEU A 211 -18.46 14.95 18.40
CA LEU A 211 -19.40 15.77 17.63
C LEU A 211 -18.95 17.23 17.58
N ALA A 212 -18.61 17.81 18.73
CA ALA A 212 -18.09 19.17 18.82
C ALA A 212 -16.78 19.33 18.04
N ALA A 213 -15.86 18.38 18.20
CA ALA A 213 -14.59 18.41 17.51
C ALA A 213 -14.73 18.27 15.99
N ILE A 214 -15.52 17.31 15.49
CA ILE A 214 -15.65 17.13 14.04
C ILE A 214 -16.34 18.33 13.36
N GLU A 215 -17.22 19.03 14.06
CA GLU A 215 -17.84 20.26 13.57
C GLU A 215 -16.87 21.45 13.57
N ALA A 216 -16.05 21.61 14.61
CA ALA A 216 -14.96 22.58 14.63
C ALA A 216 -13.94 22.32 13.50
N TRP A 217 -13.56 21.05 13.28
CA TRP A 217 -12.69 20.66 12.18
C TRP A 217 -13.29 20.96 10.81
N LYS A 218 -14.60 20.74 10.58
CA LYS A 218 -15.27 21.14 9.32
C LYS A 218 -15.17 22.64 9.01
N GLN A 219 -15.08 23.50 10.02
CA GLN A 219 -15.00 24.95 9.83
C GLN A 219 -13.56 25.43 9.57
N CYS A 220 -12.56 24.56 9.71
CA CYS A 220 -11.16 24.87 9.43
C CYS A 220 -10.82 24.59 7.96
N ASP A 221 -10.15 25.55 7.30
CA ASP A 221 -9.63 25.41 5.93
C ASP A 221 -8.70 24.19 5.75
N HIS A 222 -7.95 23.86 6.80
CA HIS A 222 -7.01 22.73 6.84
C HIS A 222 -7.71 21.35 6.74
N TRP A 223 -9.04 21.31 6.90
CA TRP A 223 -9.87 20.13 6.71
C TRP A 223 -10.76 20.18 5.46
N THR A 224 -10.83 21.33 4.77
CA THR A 224 -11.87 21.59 3.75
C THR A 224 -11.38 22.04 2.36
N LYS A 225 -10.09 22.32 2.14
CA LYS A 225 -9.59 22.74 0.81
C LYS A 225 -8.64 21.75 0.13
N GLU A 226 -9.08 21.20 -1.01
CA GLU A 226 -8.19 20.67 -2.05
C GLU A 226 -7.50 21.84 -2.80
N ASN A 227 -6.54 22.51 -2.15
CA ASN A 227 -5.73 23.58 -2.75
C ASN A 227 -4.32 23.63 -2.15
N GLY A 228 -3.65 22.48 -2.07
CA GLY A 228 -2.22 22.37 -1.71
C GLY A 228 -1.89 21.48 -0.52
N GLU A 229 -2.83 21.26 0.40
CA GLU A 229 -2.64 20.31 1.51
C GLU A 229 -3.76 19.26 1.61
N TYR A 230 -3.41 18.10 2.19
CA TYR A 230 -4.14 16.85 2.00
C TYR A 230 -5.23 16.62 3.06
N GLN A 231 -6.50 16.63 2.66
CA GLN A 231 -7.59 16.20 3.55
C GLN A 231 -7.42 14.74 3.97
N GLN A 232 -7.28 14.52 5.28
CA GLN A 232 -6.94 13.21 5.85
C GLN A 232 -8.17 12.29 5.93
N GLY A 233 -7.92 10.98 5.88
CA GLY A 233 -8.95 9.99 6.17
C GLY A 233 -9.39 10.05 7.63
N LEU A 234 -10.67 9.79 7.90
CA LEU A 234 -11.24 9.75 9.26
C LEU A 234 -10.44 8.84 10.21
N HIS A 235 -9.95 7.69 9.74
CA HIS A 235 -9.10 6.81 10.55
C HIS A 235 -7.80 7.47 11.02
N LEU A 236 -7.19 8.36 10.23
CA LEU A 236 -5.99 9.11 10.62
C LEU A 236 -6.31 10.22 11.63
N TRP A 237 -7.50 10.82 11.57
CA TRP A 237 -7.97 11.79 12.57
C TRP A 237 -8.20 11.12 13.92
N ILE A 238 -8.77 9.90 13.92
CA ILE A 238 -8.92 9.09 15.13
C ILE A 238 -7.54 8.70 15.69
N LYS A 239 -6.67 8.14 14.86
CA LYS A 239 -5.30 7.74 15.22
C LYS A 239 -4.45 8.88 15.80
N ARG A 240 -4.71 10.12 15.38
CA ARG A 240 -4.01 11.33 15.81
C ARG A 240 -4.74 12.08 16.94
N MET A 241 -5.76 11.47 17.56
CA MET A 241 -6.51 12.01 18.70
C MET A 241 -7.02 13.45 18.50
N ARG A 242 -7.40 13.79 17.26
CA ARG A 242 -7.64 15.18 16.83
C ARG A 242 -8.88 15.84 17.43
N TRP A 243 -9.64 15.13 18.28
CA TRP A 243 -10.63 15.74 19.15
C TRP A 243 -10.02 16.53 20.32
N GLN A 244 -8.78 16.22 20.70
CA GLN A 244 -8.01 16.95 21.72
C GLN A 244 -7.41 18.24 21.14
N ASP A 245 -6.89 18.18 19.91
CA ASP A 245 -6.33 19.31 19.18
C ASP A 245 -7.42 20.05 18.37
N LEU A 246 -8.23 20.90 19.00
CA LEU A 246 -9.19 21.73 18.25
C LEU A 246 -8.45 22.81 17.44
N PRO A 247 -8.81 23.03 16.15
CA PRO A 247 -8.18 24.07 15.35
C PRO A 247 -8.61 25.46 15.83
N GLU A 248 -7.68 26.41 15.84
CA GLU A 248 -8.00 27.82 16.10
C GLU A 248 -9.01 28.30 15.05
N THR A 249 -10.24 28.58 15.48
CA THR A 249 -11.28 29.09 14.58
C THR A 249 -10.89 30.48 14.11
N SER A 250 -10.78 30.67 12.80
CA SER A 250 -10.43 31.94 12.14
C SER A 250 -11.54 32.99 12.32
N LYS A 251 -11.62 33.57 13.52
CA LYS A 251 -12.48 34.72 13.84
C LYS A 251 -11.61 35.93 14.11
N ASN A 252 -11.81 36.95 13.27
CA ASN A 252 -11.32 38.33 13.40
C ASN A 252 -9.90 38.61 12.89
N ASN A 253 -9.69 38.48 11.58
CA ASN A 253 -8.81 39.41 10.86
C ASN A 253 -9.65 40.59 10.34
N THR A 254 -9.96 41.51 11.25
CA THR A 254 -10.43 42.86 10.90
C THR A 254 -9.74 43.84 11.85
N GLU A 255 -9.29 44.98 11.32
CA GLU A 255 -8.51 46.03 11.99
C GLU A 255 -7.03 45.73 12.23
N GLY A 256 -6.14 46.55 11.65
CA GLY A 256 -4.70 46.44 11.84
C GLY A 256 -3.84 46.94 10.67
N ASP A 257 -4.18 48.07 10.05
CA ASP A 257 -3.31 48.71 9.05
C ASP A 257 -1.93 49.02 9.68
N GLY A 258 -0.91 48.30 9.23
CA GLY A 258 0.46 48.34 9.76
C GLY A 258 1.46 48.75 8.69
N ILE A 259 1.25 49.93 8.10
CA ILE A 259 2.14 50.50 7.09
C ILE A 259 3.55 50.67 7.68
N TYR A 260 4.54 50.01 7.07
CA TYR A 260 5.96 50.39 7.22
C TYR A 260 6.47 50.86 5.84
N VAL A 261 6.71 52.17 5.73
CA VAL A 261 7.42 52.78 4.60
C VAL A 261 8.77 53.29 5.10
N VAL A 262 9.81 53.16 4.25
CA VAL A 262 11.13 53.81 4.33
C VAL A 262 11.99 53.49 5.60
N GLU A 263 13.32 53.57 5.58
CA GLU A 263 14.23 54.41 4.76
C GLU A 263 15.25 53.64 3.89
N LEU A 264 16.00 54.45 3.11
CA LEU A 264 16.78 54.16 1.90
C LEU A 264 18.16 53.56 2.15
#